data_AF-A0A402AKM4-F1
#
_entry.id   AF-A0A402AKM4-F1
#
_cell.length_a   1.000
_cell.length_b   1.000
_cell.length_c   1.000
_cell.angle_alpha   90.00
_cell.angle_beta   90.00
_cell.angle_gamma   90.00
#
_symmetry.space_group_name_H-M   'P 1'
#
loop_
_entity.id
_entity.type
_entity.pdbx_description
1 polymer ?
#
loop_
_entity_poly.entity_id
_entity_poly.type
_entity_poly.pdbx_seq_one_letter_code
_entity_poly.pdbx_strand_id
1 'polypeptide(L)'
;MTIDGISDGWVRNGDHFRIGSVELRVTRPRIPCFKLANKLERPDMMKLFLDSGRSGFYFAVVQEGEIAPGDTLQLVKRAEQSLTIREILALVREPEDVEAMQIAIGLDGIGPHLRTLFERNIAKRQA
;
A
#
# COMPACT_ATOMS: atom_id res chain seq x y z
N MET A 1 -12.94 1.36 6.01
CA MET A 1 -13.43 2.18 4.88
C MET A 1 -13.49 1.28 3.66
N THR A 2 -14.65 1.22 2.99
CA THR A 2 -14.85 0.51 1.71
C THR A 2 -15.13 1.57 0.66
N ILE A 3 -14.45 1.51 -0.48
CA ILE A 3 -14.50 2.53 -1.52
C ILE A 3 -14.67 1.85 -2.86
N ASP A 4 -15.42 2.46 -3.77
CA ASP A 4 -15.56 2.05 -5.16
C ASP A 4 -14.79 2.98 -6.10
N GLY A 5 -14.45 2.50 -7.31
CA GLY A 5 -13.83 3.32 -8.36
C GLY A 5 -12.34 3.62 -8.18
N ILE A 6 -11.70 3.11 -7.12
CA ILE A 6 -10.27 3.32 -6.85
C ILE A 6 -9.56 1.97 -6.74
N SER A 7 -8.44 1.83 -7.45
CA SER A 7 -7.66 0.58 -7.48
C SER A 7 -6.21 0.78 -7.05
N ASP A 8 -5.64 -0.28 -6.44
CA ASP A 8 -4.24 -0.35 -6.01
C ASP A 8 -3.24 -0.10 -7.16
N GLY A 9 -3.64 -0.34 -8.41
CA GLY A 9 -2.80 -0.12 -9.60
C GLY A 9 -2.78 1.34 -10.09
N TRP A 10 -3.65 2.19 -9.56
CA TRP A 10 -3.71 3.62 -9.91
C TRP A 10 -3.31 4.52 -8.76
N VAL A 11 -3.58 4.10 -7.52
CA VAL A 11 -3.19 4.83 -6.31
C VAL A 11 -1.70 4.70 -6.07
N ARG A 12 -1.04 5.82 -5.76
CA ARG A 12 0.38 5.87 -5.41
C ARG A 12 0.60 6.12 -3.92
N ASN A 13 1.71 5.62 -3.39
CA ASN A 13 2.17 6.06 -2.07
C ASN A 13 2.35 7.57 -2.08
N GLY A 14 1.83 8.24 -1.04
CA GLY A 14 1.91 9.68 -0.91
C GLY A 14 0.79 10.44 -1.63
N ASP A 15 -0.15 9.79 -2.32
CA ASP A 15 -1.36 10.46 -2.80
C ASP A 15 -2.16 11.01 -1.62
N HIS A 16 -2.67 12.23 -1.73
CA HIS A 16 -3.59 12.81 -0.75
C HIS A 16 -5.01 12.76 -1.29
N PHE A 17 -5.91 12.32 -0.43
CA PHE A 17 -7.34 12.32 -0.67
C PHE A 17 -8.07 13.11 0.40
N ARG A 18 -9.18 13.71 0.01
CA ARG A 18 -10.15 14.33 0.90
C ARG A 18 -11.45 13.53 0.90
N ILE A 19 -12.04 13.37 2.07
CA ILE A 19 -13.37 12.77 2.27
C ILE A 19 -14.01 13.46 3.48
N GLY A 20 -15.24 13.96 3.32
CA GLY A 20 -15.84 14.85 4.32
C GLY A 20 -14.92 16.05 4.61
N SER A 21 -14.59 16.26 5.89
CA SER A 21 -13.61 17.28 6.33
C SER A 21 -12.21 16.73 6.63
N VAL A 22 -11.97 15.44 6.36
CA VAL A 22 -10.70 14.74 6.63
C VAL A 22 -9.78 14.78 5.41
N GLU A 23 -8.48 15.00 5.67
CA GLU A 23 -7.43 14.78 4.66
C GLU A 23 -6.58 13.56 5.02
N LEU A 24 -6.43 12.65 4.06
CA LEU A 24 -5.76 11.36 4.20
C LEU A 24 -4.62 11.25 3.19
N ARG A 25 -3.49 10.67 3.61
CA ARG A 25 -2.37 10.36 2.72
C ARG A 25 -2.14 8.87 2.63
N VAL A 26 -2.00 8.34 1.42
CA VAL A 26 -1.72 6.91 1.19
C VAL A 26 -0.32 6.57 1.69
N THR A 27 -0.18 5.44 2.38
CA THR A 27 1.10 5.02 3.01
C THR A 27 1.64 3.72 2.47
N ARG A 28 0.89 2.62 2.50
CA ARG A 28 1.45 1.31 2.11
C ARG A 28 0.36 0.32 1.76
N PRO A 29 0.67 -0.72 0.97
CA PRO A 29 -0.22 -1.85 0.79
C PRO A 29 -0.54 -2.52 2.13
N ARG A 30 -1.71 -3.14 2.20
CA ARG A 30 -2.04 -4.05 3.29
C ARG A 30 -1.33 -5.39 3.04
N ILE A 31 -0.41 -5.76 3.92
CA ILE A 31 0.20 -7.09 3.87
C ILE A 31 -0.73 -8.09 4.59
N PRO A 32 -1.09 -9.23 3.97
CA PRO A 32 -1.94 -10.23 4.61
C PRO A 32 -1.22 -10.84 5.82
N CYS A 33 -1.98 -11.21 6.83
CA CYS A 33 -1.49 -11.91 8.01
C CYS A 33 -2.26 -13.20 8.24
N PHE A 34 -1.73 -14.10 9.07
CA PHE A 34 -2.33 -15.41 9.33
C PHE A 34 -3.79 -15.33 9.82
N LYS A 35 -4.17 -14.23 10.48
CA LYS A 35 -5.56 -14.01 10.95
C LYS A 35 -6.56 -13.98 9.79
N LEU A 36 -6.16 -13.52 8.60
CA LEU A 36 -7.01 -13.53 7.41
C LEU A 36 -7.29 -14.97 6.96
N ALA A 37 -6.25 -15.80 6.88
CA ALA A 37 -6.37 -17.21 6.52
C ALA A 37 -7.28 -17.96 7.50
N ASN A 38 -7.11 -17.72 8.80
CA ASN A 38 -7.95 -18.33 9.83
C ASN A 38 -9.41 -17.87 9.73
N LYS A 39 -9.65 -16.57 9.53
CA LYS A 39 -11.01 -16.01 9.43
C LYS A 39 -11.78 -16.55 8.23
N LEU A 40 -11.08 -16.86 7.15
CA LEU A 40 -11.67 -17.39 5.92
C LEU A 40 -11.59 -18.92 5.84
N GLU A 41 -11.02 -19.59 6.84
CA GLU A 41 -10.80 -21.04 6.86
C GLU A 41 -10.05 -21.54 5.60
N ARG A 42 -9.09 -20.74 5.14
CA ARG A 42 -8.34 -20.96 3.90
C ARG A 42 -6.84 -20.84 4.12
N PRO A 43 -6.11 -21.97 4.27
CA PRO A 43 -4.67 -21.96 4.52
C PRO A 43 -3.84 -21.29 3.42
N ASP A 44 -4.30 -21.37 2.18
CA ASP A 44 -3.68 -20.78 0.98
C ASP A 44 -3.99 -19.29 0.79
N MET A 45 -4.84 -18.71 1.64
CA MET A 45 -5.36 -17.36 1.46
C MET A 45 -4.28 -16.28 1.46
N MET A 46 -3.21 -16.42 2.25
CA MET A 46 -2.12 -15.43 2.24
C MET A 46 -1.44 -15.37 0.87
N LYS A 47 -1.21 -16.53 0.24
CA LYS A 47 -0.62 -16.63 -1.10
C LYS A 47 -1.58 -16.05 -2.14
N LEU A 48 -2.84 -16.49 -2.15
CA LEU A 48 -3.86 -15.98 -3.07
C LEU A 48 -4.05 -14.47 -2.97
N PHE A 49 -3.97 -13.91 -1.75
CA PHE A 49 -4.08 -12.48 -1.53
C PHE A 49 -2.94 -11.70 -2.19
N LEU A 50 -1.69 -12.14 -1.98
CA LEU A 50 -0.52 -11.53 -2.62
C LEU A 50 -0.55 -11.69 -4.14
N ASP A 51 -0.83 -12.91 -4.63
CA ASP A 51 -0.91 -13.22 -6.06
C ASP A 51 -1.99 -12.40 -6.79
N SER A 52 -3.06 -12.01 -6.08
CA SER A 52 -4.14 -11.23 -6.68
C SER A 52 -3.76 -9.79 -7.02
N GLY A 53 -2.72 -9.23 -6.41
CA GLY A 53 -2.39 -7.82 -6.53
C GLY A 53 -3.45 -6.85 -6.00
N ARG A 54 -4.42 -7.34 -5.21
CA ARG A 54 -5.59 -6.60 -4.69
C ARG A 54 -5.55 -6.59 -3.17
N SER A 55 -4.62 -5.84 -2.60
CA SER A 55 -4.45 -5.79 -1.15
C SER A 55 -5.30 -4.72 -0.47
N GLY A 56 -5.65 -3.66 -1.20
CA GLY A 56 -5.95 -2.37 -0.60
C GLY A 56 -4.72 -1.75 0.05
N PHE A 57 -4.93 -0.62 0.74
CA PHE A 57 -3.86 0.19 1.30
C PHE A 57 -4.31 0.92 2.57
N TYR A 58 -3.33 1.42 3.31
CA TYR A 58 -3.53 2.23 4.50
C TYR A 58 -3.37 3.72 4.19
N PHE A 59 -4.12 4.52 4.94
CA PHE A 59 -3.96 5.96 5.02
C PHE A 59 -3.32 6.38 6.34
N ALA A 60 -2.50 7.43 6.29
CA ALA A 60 -2.23 8.28 7.44
C ALA A 60 -3.23 9.44 7.44
N VAL A 61 -3.67 9.87 8.61
CA VAL A 61 -4.50 11.07 8.76
C VAL A 61 -3.58 12.28 8.74
N VAL A 62 -3.78 13.17 7.77
CA VAL A 62 -3.05 14.44 7.62
C VAL A 62 -3.81 15.55 8.34
N GLN A 63 -5.12 15.56 8.21
CA GLN A 63 -6.02 16.47 8.92
C GLN A 63 -7.22 15.67 9.45
N GLU A 64 -7.44 15.74 10.76
CA GLU A 64 -8.61 15.15 11.41
C GLU A 64 -9.90 15.91 11.06
N GLY A 65 -11.03 15.24 11.24
CA GLY A 65 -12.34 15.74 10.87
C GLY A 65 -13.39 14.65 10.94
N GLU A 66 -14.51 14.87 10.25
CA GLU A 66 -15.66 13.98 10.24
C GLU A 66 -15.90 13.44 8.83
N ILE A 67 -16.36 12.19 8.79
CA ILE A 67 -16.78 11.49 7.57
C ILE A 67 -18.12 10.79 7.83
N ALA A 68 -18.94 10.70 6.81
CA ALA A 68 -20.21 9.97 6.82
C ALA A 68 -20.24 8.91 5.71
N PRO A 69 -21.03 7.82 5.86
CA PRO A 69 -21.32 6.92 4.76
C PRO A 69 -21.90 7.69 3.57
N GLY A 70 -21.37 7.44 2.37
CA GLY A 70 -21.77 8.15 1.16
C GLY A 70 -20.87 9.32 0.77
N ASP A 71 -19.97 9.77 1.66
CA ASP A 71 -18.99 10.78 1.32
C ASP A 71 -18.05 10.30 0.19
N THR A 72 -17.75 11.20 -0.73
CA THR A 72 -16.90 10.89 -1.88
C THR A 72 -15.43 11.06 -1.51
N LEU A 73 -14.61 10.07 -1.84
CA LEU A 73 -13.16 10.18 -1.74
C LEU A 73 -12.61 10.89 -2.99
N GLN A 74 -12.02 12.06 -2.82
CA GLN A 74 -11.50 12.89 -3.90
C GLN A 74 -9.98 12.98 -3.83
N LEU A 75 -9.30 12.73 -4.94
CA LEU A 75 -7.85 12.96 -5.03
C LEU A 75 -7.59 14.47 -5.04
N VAL A 76 -6.86 14.97 -4.04
CA VAL A 76 -6.51 16.40 -3.93
C VAL A 76 -5.04 16.68 -4.25
N LYS A 77 -4.17 15.67 -4.14
CA LYS A 77 -2.76 15.78 -4.54
C LYS A 77 -2.25 14.42 -5.03
N ARG A 78 -1.64 14.42 -6.23
CA ARG A 78 -0.94 13.27 -6.79
C ARG A 78 0.52 13.27 -6.34
N ALA A 79 1.00 12.11 -5.88
CA ALA A 79 2.43 11.87 -5.70
C ALA A 79 3.06 11.51 -7.05
N GLU A 80 3.62 12.51 -7.73
CA GLU A 80 4.41 12.28 -8.92
C GLU A 80 5.71 11.56 -8.58
N GLN A 81 6.19 10.71 -9.50
CA GLN A 81 7.43 9.95 -9.33
C GLN A 81 7.43 8.98 -8.12
N SER A 82 6.25 8.54 -7.69
CA SER A 82 6.06 7.53 -6.64
C SER A 82 5.54 6.22 -7.22
N LEU A 83 5.71 5.13 -6.47
CA LEU A 83 5.20 3.82 -6.84
C LEU A 83 3.72 3.70 -6.52
N THR A 84 3.00 3.00 -7.39
CA THR A 84 1.65 2.52 -7.12
C THR A 84 1.67 1.51 -5.98
N ILE A 85 0.54 1.38 -5.29
CA ILE A 85 0.40 0.41 -4.21
C ILE A 85 0.62 -1.02 -4.72
N ARG A 86 0.17 -1.31 -5.94
CA ARG A 86 0.38 -2.60 -6.60
C ARG A 86 1.86 -2.87 -6.89
N GLU A 87 2.62 -1.88 -7.34
CA GLU A 87 4.08 -2.03 -7.54
C GLU A 87 4.79 -2.34 -6.23
N ILE A 88 4.47 -1.60 -5.15
CA ILE A 88 5.04 -1.87 -3.82
C ILE A 88 4.69 -3.28 -3.34
N LEU A 89 3.45 -3.72 -3.54
CA LEU A 89 3.02 -5.09 -3.18
C LEU A 89 3.76 -6.16 -3.99
N ALA A 90 4.00 -5.91 -5.28
CA ALA A 90 4.76 -6.82 -6.14
C ALA A 90 6.18 -7.04 -5.60
N LEU A 91 6.85 -5.99 -5.11
CA LEU A 91 8.17 -6.12 -4.48
C LEU A 91 8.16 -6.97 -3.21
N VAL A 92 7.04 -7.07 -2.50
CA VAL A 92 6.92 -7.98 -1.33
C VAL A 92 6.85 -9.44 -1.78
N ARG A 93 6.17 -9.69 -2.90
CA ARG A 93 5.99 -11.03 -3.47
C ARG A 93 7.26 -11.53 -4.17
N GLU A 94 7.79 -10.68 -5.05
CA GLU A 94 8.91 -10.94 -5.97
C GLU A 94 9.87 -9.74 -5.91
N PRO A 95 10.83 -9.72 -4.97
CA PRO A 95 11.72 -8.58 -4.74
C PRO A 95 12.85 -8.52 -5.78
N GLU A 96 12.53 -8.51 -7.08
CA GLU A 96 13.51 -8.59 -8.17
C GLU A 96 13.99 -7.23 -8.67
N ASP A 97 13.10 -6.24 -8.68
CA ASP A 97 13.39 -4.89 -9.17
C ASP A 97 14.13 -4.06 -8.10
N VAL A 98 15.45 -3.95 -8.27
CA VAL A 98 16.33 -3.22 -7.36
C VAL A 98 16.06 -1.71 -7.39
N GLU A 99 15.75 -1.14 -8.55
CA GLU A 99 15.49 0.30 -8.68
C GLU A 99 14.18 0.66 -7.97
N ALA A 100 13.11 -0.12 -8.22
CA ALA A 100 11.85 0.08 -7.52
C ALA A 100 12.00 -0.13 -6.00
N MET A 101 12.81 -1.10 -5.54
CA MET A 101 13.11 -1.24 -4.11
C MET A 101 13.85 -0.02 -3.53
N GLN A 102 14.80 0.57 -4.28
CA GLN A 102 15.50 1.79 -3.88
C GLN A 102 14.55 2.99 -3.77
N ILE A 103 13.60 3.12 -4.70
CA ILE A 103 12.54 4.12 -4.59
C ILE A 103 11.68 3.83 -3.35
N ALA A 104 11.25 2.58 -3.16
CA ALA A 104 10.35 2.17 -2.09
C ALA A 104 10.88 2.45 -0.68
N ILE A 105 12.19 2.29 -0.45
CA ILE A 105 12.80 2.66 0.84
C ILE A 105 12.78 4.18 1.07
N GLY A 106 12.76 5.01 0.02
CA GLY A 106 12.63 6.46 0.16
C GLY A 106 11.20 6.92 0.51
N LEU A 107 10.20 6.06 0.31
CA LEU A 107 8.78 6.42 0.46
C LEU A 107 8.38 6.62 1.92
N ASP A 108 7.62 7.68 2.16
CA ASP A 108 7.09 7.98 3.49
C ASP A 108 5.93 7.03 3.85
N GLY A 109 5.91 6.54 5.08
CA GLY A 109 4.87 5.63 5.58
C GLY A 109 5.02 4.16 5.18
N ILE A 110 6.13 3.77 4.53
CA ILE A 110 6.39 2.36 4.14
C ILE A 110 6.52 1.42 5.36
N GLY A 111 6.92 1.96 6.51
CA GLY A 111 7.08 1.25 7.77
C GLY A 111 8.39 0.43 7.85
N PRO A 112 8.87 0.11 9.06
CA PRO A 112 10.18 -0.49 9.26
C PRO A 112 10.30 -1.90 8.66
N HIS A 113 9.23 -2.71 8.72
CA HIS A 113 9.29 -4.09 8.25
C HIS A 113 9.51 -4.21 6.73
N LEU A 114 8.79 -3.42 5.94
CA LEU A 114 8.96 -3.40 4.48
C LEU A 114 10.31 -2.78 4.09
N ARG A 115 10.72 -1.71 4.78
CA ARG A 115 12.03 -1.10 4.59
C ARG A 115 13.17 -2.11 4.76
N THR A 116 13.20 -2.82 5.90
CA THR A 116 14.22 -3.84 6.16
C THR A 116 14.16 -5.00 5.16
N LEU A 117 12.96 -5.39 4.71
CA LEU A 117 12.80 -6.41 3.68
C LEU A 117 13.47 -5.98 2.37
N PHE A 118 13.23 -4.76 1.92
CA PHE A 118 13.79 -4.24 0.67
C PHE A 118 15.30 -4.02 0.77
N GLU A 119 15.80 -3.39 1.84
CA GLU A 119 17.23 -3.21 2.10
C GLU A 119 17.99 -4.55 2.05
N ARG A 120 17.45 -5.59 2.71
CA ARG A 120 18.03 -6.93 2.70
C ARG A 120 18.07 -7.54 1.30
N ASN A 121 17.02 -7.35 0.49
CA ASN A 121 16.94 -7.91 -0.85
C ASN A 121 17.82 -7.16 -1.86
N ILE A 122 18.03 -5.86 -1.68
CA ILE A 122 18.99 -5.05 -2.44
C ILE A 122 20.40 -5.57 -2.17
N ALA A 123 20.79 -5.68 -0.88
CA ALA A 123 22.13 -6.12 -0.50
C ALA A 123 22.48 -7.52 -1.04
N LYS A 124 21.51 -8.45 -1.05
CA LYS A 124 21.68 -9.80 -1.60
C LYS A 124 21.94 -9.86 -3.10
N ARG A 125 21.54 -8.85 -3.87
CA ARG A 125 21.64 -8.81 -5.34
C ARG A 125 22.85 -8.01 -5.83
N GLN A 126 23.40 -7.17 -4.96
CA GLN A 126 24.60 -6.40 -5.22
C GLN A 126 25.88 -7.09 -4.74
N ALA A 127 25.74 -8.26 -4.09
CA ALA A 127 26.83 -9.15 -3.69
C ALA A 127 27.01 -10.27 -4.72
#